data_AF-A0A963J7Y7-F1
#
_entry.id   AF-A0A963J7Y7-F1
#
_cell.length_a   1.000
_cell.length_b   1.000
_cell.length_c   1.000
_cell.angle_alpha   90.00
_cell.angle_beta   90.00
_cell.angle_gamma   90.00
#
_symmetry.space_group_name_H-M   'P 1'
#
loop_
_entity.id
_entity.type
_entity.pdbx_description
1 polymer ?
#
loop_
_entity_poly.entity_id
_entity_poly.type
_entity_poly.pdbx_seq_one_letter_code
_entity_poly.pdbx_strand_id
1 'polypeptide(L)' 'RVEPAVTSFFRFAINSTMGLAGVLDVASEMGMDRYKQDFGLTLGRWGVPTGPYFVLPILGPSTIR' A
#
# COMPACT_ATOMS: atom_id res chain seq x y z
N ARG A 1 -6.67 12.22 4.20
CA ARG A 1 -7.39 11.25 5.06
C ARG A 1 -6.39 10.76 6.08
N VAL A 2 -6.59 11.05 7.37
CA VAL A 2 -5.59 10.78 8.43
C VAL A 2 -5.71 9.34 8.95
N GLU A 3 -6.93 8.86 9.12
CA GLU A 3 -7.23 7.51 9.62
C GLU A 3 -6.51 6.39 8.86
N PRO A 4 -6.54 6.30 7.50
CA PRO A 4 -5.79 5.27 6.79
C PRO A 4 -4.27 5.31 7.00
N ALA A 5 -3.71 6.50 7.20
CA ALA A 5 -2.28 6.68 7.44
C ALA A 5 -1.89 6.20 8.85
N VAL A 6 -2.69 6.58 9.85
CA VAL A 6 -2.50 6.15 11.24
C VAL A 6 -2.66 4.64 11.38
N THR A 7 -3.71 4.05 10.79
CA THR A 7 -3.90 2.59 10.80
C THR A 7 -2.73 1.89 10.13
N SER A 8 -2.27 2.35 8.96
CA SER A 8 -1.13 1.74 8.26
C SER A 8 0.16 1.82 9.07
N PHE A 9 0.40 2.93 9.79
CA PHE A 9 1.54 3.09 10.69
C PHE A 9 1.50 2.08 11.84
N PHE A 10 0.36 1.94 12.52
CA PHE A 10 0.23 0.96 13.60
C PHE A 10 0.31 -0.48 13.11
N ARG A 11 -0.26 -0.79 11.94
CA ARG A 11 -0.09 -2.10 11.30
C ARG A 11 1.39 -2.41 11.08
N PHE A 12 2.17 -1.46 10.57
CA PHE A 12 3.62 -1.61 10.39
C PHE A 12 4.34 -1.84 11.73
N ALA A 13 4.05 -1.03 12.75
CA ALA A 13 4.67 -1.15 14.05
C ALA A 13 4.38 -2.51 14.70
N ILE A 14 3.12 -2.96 14.66
CA ILE A 14 2.65 -4.22 15.25
C ILE A 14 3.23 -5.42 14.50
N ASN A 15 3.10 -5.46 13.17
CA ASN A 15 3.61 -6.58 12.40
C ASN A 15 5.14 -6.66 12.48
N SER A 16 5.84 -5.52 12.56
CA SER A 16 7.29 -5.53 12.70
C SER A 16 7.76 -6.01 14.07
N THR A 17 7.07 -5.61 15.15
CA THR A 17 7.48 -5.93 16.54
C THR A 17 6.94 -7.27 17.03
N MET A 18 5.65 -7.54 16.81
CA MET A 18 4.95 -8.74 17.29
C MET A 18 4.75 -9.79 16.19
N GLY A 19 4.83 -9.38 14.92
CA GLY A 19 4.62 -10.25 13.76
C GLY A 19 5.89 -10.81 13.15
N LEU A 20 6.98 -10.97 13.91
CA LEU A 20 8.28 -11.45 13.43
C LEU A 20 8.78 -10.66 12.20
N ALA A 21 8.95 -9.35 12.34
CA ALA A 21 9.33 -8.44 11.25
C ALA A 21 8.36 -8.43 10.05
N GLY A 22 7.09 -8.79 10.28
CA GLY A 22 6.01 -8.77 9.30
C GLY A 22 5.76 -10.10 8.59
N VAL A 23 6.41 -11.19 9.01
CA VAL A 23 6.07 -12.55 8.54
C VAL A 23 4.66 -12.95 8.97
N LEU A 24 4.23 -12.51 10.16
CA LEU A 24 2.89 -12.74 10.70
C LEU A 24 2.08 -11.44 10.69
N ASP A 25 0.84 -11.51 10.22
CA ASP A 25 -0.06 -10.36 10.12
C ASP A 25 -0.95 -10.21 11.38
N VAL A 26 -0.30 -10.02 12.53
CA VAL A 26 -0.95 -9.85 13.85
C VAL A 26 -1.93 -8.66 13.83
N ALA A 27 -1.61 -7.63 13.06
CA ALA A 27 -2.44 -6.45 12.93
C ALA A 27 -3.83 -6.74 12.34
N SER A 28 -3.95 -7.72 11.44
CA SER A 28 -5.25 -8.11 10.88
C SER A 28 -6.10 -8.87 11.90
N GLU A 29 -5.50 -9.70 12.75
CA GLU A 29 -6.21 -10.38 13.86
C GLU A 29 -6.76 -9.39 14.90
N MET A 30 -6.13 -8.21 15.03
CA MET A 30 -6.61 -7.11 15.87
C MET A 30 -7.72 -6.28 15.22
N GLY A 31 -8.19 -6.65 14.03
CA GLY A 31 -9.27 -5.96 13.32
C GLY A 31 -8.86 -4.63 12.67
N MET A 32 -7.56 -4.37 12.49
CA MET A 32 -7.14 -3.16 11.78
C MET A 32 -7.32 -3.33 10.27
N ASP A 33 -8.11 -2.45 9.64
CA ASP A 33 -8.30 -2.50 8.19
C ASP A 33 -7.01 -2.23 7.39
N ARG A 34 -6.85 -2.92 6.26
CA ARG A 34 -5.73 -2.71 5.34
C ARG A 34 -6.12 -1.75 4.22
N TYR A 35 -5.37 -0.65 4.07
CA TYR A 35 -5.56 0.31 3.00
C TYR A 35 -4.46 0.15 1.95
N LYS A 36 -4.84 -0.14 0.70
CA LYS A 36 -3.90 -0.13 -0.42
C LYS A 36 -3.74 1.31 -0.91
N GLN A 37 -2.54 1.86 -0.75
CA GLN A 37 -2.15 3.17 -1.27
C GLN A 37 -0.76 3.05 -1.88
N ASP A 38 -0.55 3.73 -3.00
CA ASP A 38 0.73 3.84 -3.68
C ASP A 38 0.93 5.28 -4.16
N PHE A 39 2.13 5.58 -4.65
CA PHE A 39 2.47 6.91 -5.12
C PHE A 39 1.71 7.30 -6.40
N GLY A 40 1.31 6.32 -7.21
CA GLY A 40 0.53 6.55 -8.43
C GLY A 40 -0.84 7.17 -8.14
N LEU A 41 -1.49 6.75 -7.04
CA LEU A 41 -2.73 7.38 -6.56
C LEU A 41 -2.51 8.82 -6.10
N THR A 42 -1.38 9.13 -5.45
CA THR A 42 -1.00 10.50 -5.09
C THR A 42 -0.83 11.36 -6.32
N LEU A 43 -0.07 10.89 -7.31
CA LEU A 43 0.14 11.57 -8.58
C LEU A 43 -1.17 11.75 -9.34
N GLY A 44 -2.06 10.75 -9.32
CA GLY A 44 -3.39 10.84 -9.91
C GLY A 44 -4.25 11.92 -9.24
N ARG A 45 -4.15 12.06 -7.92
CA ARG A 45 -4.79 13.16 -7.17
C ARG A 45 -4.22 14.53 -7.54
N TRP A 46 -2.96 14.60 -7.94
CA TRP A 46 -2.31 15.82 -8.44
C TRP A 46 -2.50 16.06 -9.94
N GLY A 47 -3.34 15.25 -10.60
CA GLY A 47 -3.68 15.43 -12.01
C GLY A 47 -2.65 14.86 -12.99
N VAL A 48 -1.67 14.09 -12.52
CA VAL A 48 -0.75 13.38 -13.42
C VAL A 48 -1.53 12.28 -14.16
N PRO A 49 -1.57 12.32 -15.50
CA PRO A 49 -2.27 11.30 -16.28
C PRO A 49 -1.58 9.94 -16.14
N THR A 50 -2.32 8.86 -16.38
CA THR A 50 -1.81 7.48 -16.28
C THR A 50 -0.65 7.20 -17.24
N GLY A 51 -0.61 7.90 -18.39
CA GLY A 51 0.32 7.61 -19.48
C GLY A 51 -0.07 6.35 -20.27
N PRO A 52 0.76 5.94 -21.24
CA PRO A 52 0.55 4.71 -21.99
C PRO A 52 0.59 3.47 -21.09
N TYR A 53 -0.24 2.50 -21.45
CA TYR A 53 -0.33 1.20 -20.79
C TYR A 53 0.61 0.20 -21.47
N PHE A 54 1.38 -0.52 -20.67
CA PHE A 54 2.30 -1.56 -21.13
C PHE A 54 2.07 -2.86 -20.37
N VAL A 55 2.49 -3.97 -20.98
CA VAL A 55 2.61 -5.25 -20.29
C VAL A 55 4.08 -5.62 -20.30
N LEU A 56 4.70 -5.57 -19.13
CA LEU A 56 6.11 -5.87 -18.97
C LEU A 56 6.31 -7.37 -18.78
N PRO A 57 7.33 -7.99 -19.41
CA PRO A 57 7.69 -9.37 -19.11
C PRO A 57 7.93 -9.54 -17.61
N ILE A 58 7.42 -10.62 -17.02
CA ILE A 58 7.50 -10.96 -15.58
C ILE A 58 6.64 -10.05 -14.67
N LEU A 59 6.64 -8.73 -14.89
CA LEU A 59 5.99 -7.75 -14.00
C LEU A 59 4.49 -7.53 -14.30
N GLY A 60 4.03 -7.79 -15.52
CA GLY A 60 2.62 -7.71 -15.90
C GLY A 60 2.14 -6.31 -16.32
N PRO A 61 0.83 -6.04 -16.25
CA PRO A 61 0.21 -4.74 -16.54
C PRO A 61 0.87 -3.60 -15.78
N SER A 62 1.25 -2.53 -16.48
CA SER A 62 1.93 -1.38 -15.87
C SER A 62 1.62 -0.08 -16.62
N THR A 63 1.66 1.02 -15.87
CA THR A 63 1.47 2.39 -16.37
C THR A 63 2.66 3.24 -15.94
N ILE A 64 2.87 4.40 -16.57
CA ILE A 64 4.00 5.29 -16.22
C ILE A 64 3.79 5.91 -14.82
N ARG A 65 2.53 6.08 -14.42
CA ARG A 65 2.11 6.49 -13.08
C ARG A 65 1.77 5.28 -12.23
#